data_AF-A0AAX1Q8N4-F1
#
_entry.id   AF-A0AAX1Q8N4-F1
#
_cell.length_a   1.000
_cell.length_b   1.000
_cell.length_c   1.000
_cell.angle_alpha   90.00
_cell.angle_beta   90.00
_cell.angle_gamma   90.00
#
_symmetry.space_group_name_H-M   'P 1'
#
loop_
_entity.id
_entity.type
_entity.pdbx_description
1 polymer ?
#
loop_
_entity_poly.entity_id
_entity_poly.type
_entity_poly.pdbx_seq_one_letter_code
_entity_poly.pdbx_strand_id
1 'polypeptide(L)'
;MFKRKILTALITSILSVIIISFITPTDSFFGEVHNYWKSVLQSPPVFSVYVFPAVFLYGLPVSLLIEKITTKMEAGQLQFSIIGYAFFGVLPFSLLWYFTIYSLGISLLFYLVDYILSKKKKPETVM
;
A
#
# COMPACT_ATOMS: atom_id res chain seq x y z
N MET A 1 -16.57 -8.37 -3.71
CA MET A 1 -15.12 -8.52 -3.42
C MET A 1 -14.31 -7.45 -4.16
N PHE A 2 -14.54 -7.24 -5.45
CA PHE A 2 -13.85 -6.20 -6.24
C PHE A 2 -14.05 -4.76 -5.71
N LYS A 3 -15.29 -4.36 -5.37
CA LYS A 3 -15.57 -3.04 -4.76
C LYS A 3 -14.81 -2.78 -3.45
N ARG A 4 -14.62 -3.82 -2.62
CA ARG A 4 -13.84 -3.72 -1.37
C ARG A 4 -12.38 -3.46 -1.68
N LYS A 5 -11.79 -4.19 -2.63
CA LYS A 5 -10.38 -4.00 -3.03
C LYS A 5 -10.11 -2.65 -3.66
N ILE A 6 -11.03 -2.13 -4.47
CA ILE A 6 -10.90 -0.76 -5.00
C ILE A 6 -10.91 0.26 -3.85
N LEU A 7 -11.78 0.08 -2.85
CA LEU A 7 -11.81 0.94 -1.67
C LEU A 7 -10.52 0.82 -0.85
N THR A 8 -10.03 -0.42 -0.64
CA THR A 8 -8.74 -0.70 0.01
C THR A 8 -7.62 0.02 -0.73
N ALA A 9 -7.55 -0.09 -2.05
CA ALA A 9 -6.54 0.56 -2.87
C ALA A 9 -6.59 2.07 -2.74
N LEU A 10 -7.79 2.66 -2.73
CA LEU A 10 -8.00 4.10 -2.60
C LEU A 10 -7.61 4.61 -1.21
N ILE A 11 -7.96 3.91 -0.15
CA ILE A 11 -7.57 4.27 1.22
C ILE A 11 -6.05 4.13 1.39
N THR A 12 -5.49 3.04 0.87
CA THR A 12 -4.05 2.78 0.93
C THR A 12 -3.26 3.83 0.16
N SER A 13 -3.72 4.24 -1.02
CA SER A 13 -3.05 5.28 -1.81
C SER A 13 -3.07 6.61 -1.07
N ILE A 14 -4.21 7.02 -0.50
CA ILE A 14 -4.33 8.27 0.26
C ILE A 14 -3.40 8.25 1.49
N LEU A 15 -3.44 7.20 2.32
CA LEU A 15 -2.57 7.10 3.48
C LEU A 15 -1.09 7.11 3.07
N SER A 16 -0.74 6.36 2.02
CA SER A 16 0.65 6.27 1.56
C SER A 16 1.16 7.61 1.09
N VAL A 17 0.37 8.39 0.34
CA VAL A 17 0.72 9.75 -0.07
C VAL A 17 1.00 10.63 1.14
N ILE A 18 0.15 10.58 2.18
CA ILE A 18 0.33 11.38 3.40
C ILE A 18 1.61 10.97 4.12
N ILE A 19 1.83 9.67 4.34
CA ILE A 19 3.01 9.15 5.04
C ILE A 19 4.30 9.51 4.27
N ILE A 20 4.32 9.32 2.95
CA ILE A 20 5.48 9.61 2.10
C ILE A 20 5.77 11.11 2.09
N SER A 21 4.73 11.95 1.96
CA SER A 21 4.85 13.41 2.00
C SER A 21 5.41 13.92 3.32
N PHE A 22 5.11 13.23 4.43
CA PHE A 22 5.59 13.60 5.75
C PHE A 22 7.02 13.12 6.02
N ILE A 23 7.38 11.91 5.58
CA ILE A 23 8.74 11.35 5.77
C ILE A 23 9.75 12.01 4.84
N THR A 24 9.33 12.32 3.62
CA THR A 24 10.20 12.81 2.54
C THR A 24 9.43 13.84 1.74
N PRO A 25 9.49 15.13 2.15
CA PRO A 25 8.93 16.21 1.36
C PRO A 25 9.61 16.25 -0.01
N THR A 26 8.88 16.67 -1.04
CA THR A 26 9.36 16.80 -2.43
C THR A 26 10.68 17.56 -2.51
N ASP A 27 10.82 18.62 -1.73
CA ASP A 27 11.96 19.51 -1.82
C ASP A 27 13.22 18.78 -1.31
N SER A 28 13.07 18.00 -0.23
CA SER A 28 14.13 17.09 0.27
C SER A 28 14.46 15.97 -0.72
N PHE A 29 13.51 15.54 -1.54
CA PHE A 29 13.72 14.56 -2.60
C PHE A 29 14.48 15.16 -3.81
N PHE A 30 14.27 16.44 -4.12
CA PHE A 30 14.96 17.17 -5.19
C PHE A 30 16.25 17.87 -4.74
N GLY A 31 16.63 17.77 -3.46
CA GLY A 31 17.87 18.31 -2.91
C GLY A 31 17.83 19.78 -2.50
N GLU A 32 16.65 20.40 -2.50
CA GLU A 32 16.44 21.79 -2.09
C GLU A 32 15.70 21.82 -0.76
N VAL A 33 16.27 22.42 0.29
CA VAL A 33 15.56 22.55 1.58
C VAL A 33 15.08 23.98 1.74
N HIS A 34 13.89 24.28 1.22
CA HIS A 34 13.21 25.56 1.44
C HIS A 34 11.90 25.33 2.21
N ASN A 35 11.91 25.63 3.51
CA ASN A 35 10.75 25.56 4.41
C ASN A 35 9.98 24.22 4.39
N TYR A 36 10.44 23.28 5.21
CA TYR A 36 9.84 21.94 5.43
C TYR A 36 8.30 21.91 5.43
N TRP A 37 7.64 22.79 6.20
CA TRP A 37 6.18 22.81 6.31
C TRP A 37 5.46 23.17 5.00
N LYS A 38 6.08 24.01 4.16
CA LYS A 38 5.56 24.37 2.85
C LYS A 38 5.73 23.19 1.88
N SER A 39 6.89 22.55 1.92
CA SER A 39 7.20 21.34 1.15
C SER A 39 6.21 20.22 1.46
N VAL A 40 5.94 19.94 2.74
CA VAL A 40 4.99 18.90 3.18
C VAL A 40 3.57 19.17 2.68
N LEU A 41 3.17 20.45 2.57
CA LEU A 41 1.83 20.80 2.08
C LEU A 41 1.71 20.68 0.54
N GLN A 42 2.83 20.86 -0.18
CA GLN A 42 2.90 20.78 -1.65
C GLN A 42 3.24 19.38 -2.17
N SER A 43 3.78 18.52 -1.30
CA SER A 43 4.15 17.13 -1.61
C SER A 43 2.99 16.19 -1.98
N PRO A 44 1.79 16.26 -1.36
CA PRO A 44 0.71 15.32 -1.60
C PRO A 44 0.24 15.22 -3.07
N PRO A 45 -0.01 16.33 -3.81
CA PRO A 45 -0.40 16.23 -5.21
C PRO A 45 0.69 15.61 -6.09
N VAL A 46 1.97 15.88 -5.80
CA VAL A 46 3.10 15.29 -6.56
C VAL A 46 3.16 13.78 -6.32
N PHE A 47 3.19 13.36 -5.05
CA PHE A 47 3.25 11.92 -4.73
C PHE A 47 1.99 11.17 -5.15
N SER A 48 0.82 11.81 -5.17
CA SER A 48 -0.41 11.21 -5.65
C SER A 48 -0.29 10.70 -7.09
N VAL A 49 0.37 11.46 -7.97
CA VAL A 49 0.59 11.09 -9.38
C VAL A 49 1.43 9.81 -9.52
N TYR A 50 2.30 9.50 -8.56
CA TYR A 50 3.12 8.28 -8.57
C TYR A 50 2.47 7.13 -7.80
N VAL A 51 1.94 7.41 -6.61
CA VAL A 51 1.39 6.41 -5.69
C VAL A 51 0.08 5.84 -6.20
N PHE A 52 -0.82 6.66 -6.78
CA PHE A 52 -2.08 6.15 -7.34
C PHE A 52 -1.85 5.10 -8.43
N PRO A 53 -1.13 5.38 -9.52
CA PRO A 53 -0.88 4.37 -10.55
C PRO A 53 -0.08 3.18 -10.00
N ALA A 54 0.88 3.38 -9.08
CA ALA A 54 1.57 2.26 -8.45
C ALA A 54 0.61 1.32 -7.69
N VAL A 55 -0.27 1.87 -6.85
CA VAL A 55 -1.22 1.06 -6.07
C VAL A 55 -2.28 0.42 -6.98
N PHE A 56 -2.74 1.12 -8.02
CA PHE A 56 -3.78 0.60 -8.92
C PHE A 56 -3.25 -0.39 -9.96
N LEU A 57 -2.08 -0.14 -10.55
CA LEU A 57 -1.51 -1.01 -11.59
C LEU A 57 -0.76 -2.19 -10.98
N TYR A 58 -0.21 -2.05 -9.77
CA TYR A 58 0.59 -3.10 -9.13
C TYR A 58 -0.07 -3.63 -7.86
N GLY A 59 -0.44 -2.76 -6.91
CA GLY A 59 -1.03 -3.18 -5.63
C GLY A 59 -2.34 -3.98 -5.77
N LEU A 60 -3.26 -3.53 -6.62
CA LEU A 60 -4.54 -4.20 -6.87
C LEU A 60 -4.40 -5.61 -7.48
N PRO A 61 -3.70 -5.82 -8.61
CA PRO A 61 -3.54 -7.15 -9.18
C PRO A 61 -2.75 -8.08 -8.27
N VAL A 62 -1.72 -7.58 -7.57
CA VAL A 62 -0.99 -8.35 -6.55
C VAL A 62 -1.93 -8.83 -5.44
N SER A 63 -2.77 -7.93 -4.92
CA SER A 63 -3.75 -8.28 -3.89
C SER A 63 -4.76 -9.33 -4.35
N LEU A 64 -5.19 -9.27 -5.62
CA LEU A 64 -6.08 -10.28 -6.22
C LEU A 64 -5.37 -11.63 -6.37
N LEU A 65 -4.11 -11.63 -6.80
CA LEU A 65 -3.30 -12.84 -6.95
C LEU A 65 -3.07 -13.51 -5.59
N ILE A 66 -2.65 -12.75 -4.58
CA ILE A 66 -2.43 -13.27 -3.22
C ILE A 66 -3.72 -13.87 -2.69
N GLU A 67 -4.85 -13.16 -2.75
CA GLU A 67 -6.13 -13.71 -2.26
C GLU A 67 -6.51 -14.99 -3.03
N LYS A 68 -6.30 -15.06 -4.35
CA LYS A 68 -6.62 -16.25 -5.16
C LYS A 68 -5.75 -17.46 -4.82
N ILE A 69 -4.46 -17.25 -4.53
CA ILE A 69 -3.53 -18.30 -4.10
C ILE A 69 -3.90 -18.76 -2.69
N THR A 70 -4.10 -17.80 -1.79
CA THR A 70 -4.33 -18.07 -0.37
C THR A 70 -5.71 -18.66 -0.08
N THR A 71 -6.75 -18.31 -0.85
CA THR A 71 -8.10 -18.89 -0.70
C THR A 71 -8.10 -20.41 -0.95
N LYS A 72 -7.13 -20.93 -1.71
CA LYS A 72 -6.99 -22.37 -1.96
C LYS A 72 -6.29 -23.15 -0.83
N MET A 73 -5.80 -22.46 0.20
CA MET A 73 -5.10 -23.08 1.34
C MET A 73 -6.00 -22.99 2.58
N GLU A 74 -6.40 -24.15 3.13
CA GLU A 74 -7.28 -24.22 4.31
C GLU A 74 -6.56 -23.90 5.63
N ALA A 75 -5.22 -24.07 5.69
CA ALA A 75 -4.40 -23.74 6.85
C ALA A 75 -3.32 -22.71 6.49
N GLY A 76 -3.18 -21.65 7.32
CA GLY A 76 -2.10 -20.66 7.17
C GLY A 76 -2.40 -19.41 6.33
N GLN A 77 -3.67 -19.12 6.02
CA GLN A 77 -4.06 -18.01 5.11
C GLN A 77 -3.50 -16.64 5.48
N LEU A 78 -3.37 -16.33 6.77
CA LEU A 78 -2.82 -15.05 7.20
C LEU A 78 -1.30 -14.97 6.97
N GLN A 79 -0.58 -16.05 7.27
CA GLN A 79 0.88 -16.09 7.12
C GLN A 79 1.29 -16.02 5.65
N PHE A 80 0.61 -16.76 4.78
CA PHE A 80 0.87 -16.72 3.33
C PHE A 80 0.49 -15.39 2.70
N SER A 81 -0.57 -14.73 3.17
CA SER A 81 -0.90 -13.39 2.70
C SER A 81 0.20 -12.39 3.08
N ILE A 82 0.65 -12.39 4.34
CA ILE A 82 1.72 -11.50 4.81
C ILE A 82 3.01 -11.74 4.02
N ILE A 83 3.40 -13.01 3.82
CA ILE A 83 4.58 -13.37 3.03
C ILE A 83 4.43 -12.91 1.58
N GLY A 84 3.24 -13.06 0.99
CA GLY A 84 2.95 -12.59 -0.37
C GLY A 84 3.10 -11.08 -0.50
N TYR A 85 2.49 -10.30 0.40
CA TYR A 85 2.61 -8.83 0.38
C TYR A 85 4.04 -8.37 0.66
N ALA A 86 4.77 -9.03 1.56
CA ALA A 86 6.18 -8.76 1.79
C ALA A 86 7.02 -9.07 0.54
N PHE A 87 6.83 -10.23 -0.09
CA PHE A 87 7.54 -10.63 -1.30
C PHE A 87 7.28 -9.67 -2.47
N PHE A 88 6.02 -9.32 -2.72
CA PHE A 88 5.65 -8.38 -3.77
C PHE A 88 6.08 -6.93 -3.47
N GLY A 89 6.18 -6.55 -2.20
CA GLY A 89 6.70 -5.25 -1.77
C GLY A 89 8.24 -5.14 -1.89
N VAL A 90 8.95 -6.26 -1.73
CA VAL A 90 10.41 -6.34 -1.98
C VAL A 90 10.71 -6.52 -3.47
N LEU A 91 9.79 -7.04 -4.28
CA LEU A 91 10.01 -7.32 -5.71
C LEU A 91 10.60 -6.14 -6.54
N PRO A 92 10.18 -4.88 -6.35
CA PRO A 92 10.81 -3.73 -7.03
C PRO A 92 12.25 -3.42 -6.55
N PHE A 93 12.79 -4.13 -5.56
CA PHE A 93 14.17 -3.99 -5.07
C PHE A 93 15.22 -4.04 -6.18
N SER A 94 15.03 -4.93 -7.15
CA SER A 94 15.98 -5.09 -8.26
C SER A 94 15.97 -3.92 -9.25
N LEU A 95 14.87 -3.14 -9.31
CA LEU A 95 14.69 -2.05 -10.27
C LEU A 95 14.83 -0.66 -9.63
N LEU A 96 14.47 -0.50 -8.36
CA LEU A 96 14.33 0.82 -7.75
C LEU A 96 15.10 1.04 -6.44
N TRP A 97 15.93 0.09 -5.99
CA TRP A 97 16.84 0.13 -4.81
C TRP A 97 16.34 0.98 -3.62
N TYR A 98 16.43 2.31 -3.69
CA TYR A 98 15.91 3.27 -2.70
C TYR A 98 14.38 3.22 -2.49
N PHE A 99 13.57 3.01 -3.54
CA PHE A 99 12.11 2.96 -3.41
C PHE A 99 11.57 1.66 -2.78
N THR A 100 12.42 0.67 -2.54
CA THR A 100 12.00 -0.62 -1.98
C THR A 100 11.34 -0.47 -0.62
N ILE A 101 11.89 0.42 0.24
CA ILE A 101 11.35 0.66 1.58
C ILE A 101 9.93 1.23 1.47
N TYR A 102 9.72 2.17 0.55
CA TYR A 102 8.40 2.75 0.30
C TYR A 102 7.44 1.72 -0.29
N SER A 103 7.87 0.89 -1.24
CA SER A 103 7.03 -0.16 -1.83
C SER A 103 6.60 -1.20 -0.81
N LEU A 104 7.53 -1.63 0.06
CA LEU A 104 7.25 -2.56 1.15
C LEU A 104 6.25 -1.95 2.15
N GLY A 105 6.45 -0.69 2.53
CA GLY A 105 5.53 0.06 3.39
C GLY A 105 4.12 0.13 2.80
N ILE A 106 4.00 0.50 1.52
CA ILE A 106 2.71 0.57 0.80
C ILE A 106 2.03 -0.81 0.76
N SER A 107 2.79 -1.87 0.49
CA SER A 107 2.26 -3.25 0.42
C SER A 107 1.73 -3.74 1.77
N LEU A 108 2.46 -3.49 2.86
CA LEU A 108 2.02 -3.79 4.22
C LEU A 108 0.78 -2.98 4.62
N LEU A 109 0.77 -1.69 4.27
CA LEU A 109 -0.38 -0.82 4.51
C LEU A 109 -1.61 -1.32 3.74
N PHE A 110 -1.43 -1.75 2.49
CA PHE A 110 -2.49 -2.34 1.66
C PHE A 110 -3.11 -3.55 2.35
N TYR A 111 -2.27 -4.47 2.83
CA TYR A 111 -2.70 -5.65 3.57
C TYR A 111 -3.47 -5.26 4.84
N LEU A 112 -2.96 -4.30 5.60
CA LEU A 112 -3.58 -3.86 6.86
C LEU A 112 -4.99 -3.28 6.61
N VAL A 113 -5.12 -2.41 5.61
CA VAL A 113 -6.40 -1.82 5.23
C VAL A 113 -7.37 -2.90 4.76
N ASP A 114 -6.92 -3.85 3.92
CA ASP A 114 -7.77 -4.95 3.44
C ASP A 114 -8.23 -5.84 4.59
N TYR A 115 -7.34 -6.14 5.55
CA TYR A 115 -7.65 -6.92 6.73
C TYR A 115 -8.73 -6.25 7.60
N ILE A 116 -8.59 -4.96 7.90
CA ILE A 116 -9.57 -4.18 8.69
C ILE A 116 -10.93 -4.15 7.99
N LEU A 117 -10.96 -3.88 6.68
CA LEU A 117 -12.18 -3.84 5.87
C LEU A 117 -12.83 -5.22 5.72
N SER A 118 -12.04 -6.29 5.67
CA SER A 118 -12.54 -7.66 5.63
C SER A 118 -13.15 -8.06 6.98
N LYS A 119 -12.55 -7.64 8.11
CA LYS A 119 -13.06 -7.91 9.46
C LYS A 119 -14.39 -7.20 9.73
N LYS A 120 -14.55 -5.95 9.28
CA LYS A 120 -15.82 -5.20 9.35
C LYS A 120 -16.98 -5.84 8.59
N LYS A 121 -16.71 -6.76 7.66
CA LYS A 121 -17.74 -7.39 6.81
C LYS A 121 -18.21 -8.75 7.34
N LYS A 122 -17.60 -9.30 8.39
CA LYS A 122 -18.21 -10.35 9.19
C LYS A 122 -19.15 -9.67 10.18
N PRO A 123 -20.48 -9.68 9.97
CA PRO A 123 -21.37 -9.40 11.08
C PRO A 123 -21.05 -10.43 12.15
N GLU A 124 -20.97 -9.96 13.39
CA GLU A 124 -21.10 -10.78 14.58
C GLU A 124 -22.31 -11.68 14.39
N THR A 125 -22.06 -12.91 13.96
CA THR A 125 -22.96 -14.05 14.14
C THR A 125 -22.23 -14.93 15.12
N VAL A 126 -22.13 -14.41 16.35
CA VAL A 126 -21.92 -15.23 17.53
C VAL A 126 -23.33 -15.58 17.98
N MET A 127 -23.69 -16.82 17.72
CA MET A 127 -24.88 -17.50 18.21
C MET A 127 -24.80 -17.68 19.72
#